data_AF-A0A6G0VKM7-F1
#
_entry.id   AF-A0A6G0VKM7-F1
#
_cell.length_a   1.000
_cell.length_b   1.000
_cell.length_c   1.000
_cell.angle_alpha   90.00
_cell.angle_beta   90.00
_cell.angle_gamma   90.00
#
_symmetry.space_group_name_H-M   'P 1'
#
loop_
_entity.id
_entity.type
_entity.pdbx_description
1 polymer ?
#
loop_
_entity_poly.entity_id
_entity_poly.type
_entity_poly.pdbx_seq_one_letter_code
_entity_poly.pdbx_strand_id
1 'polypeptide(L)'
;MGLKNLAVKILKEVKLGKQGSINVSYGQRTESIALETFKNDYKKEVLKCGLVIDSLRPWLCASPDGIILNPYGTIEKVLEIKCPISVKNTPIIEGNKINLKYLYWNDNKLALKTSSMYYTQCQILMHCTGLDTCDLFIYNNIEPVLITIEKNHYFLLKLIDRMSFFYFNFYLPKLCS
;
A
#
# COMPACT_ATOMS: atom_id res chain seq x y z
N MET A 1 -25.29 -12.72 -2.75
CA MET A 1 -25.69 -11.34 -3.17
C MET A 1 -24.52 -10.34 -3.10
N GLY A 2 -23.64 -10.41 -2.10
CA GLY A 2 -22.53 -9.44 -1.92
C GLY A 2 -21.49 -9.33 -3.04
N LEU A 3 -20.88 -10.44 -3.49
CA LEU A 3 -19.79 -10.40 -4.49
C LEU A 3 -20.26 -9.96 -5.90
N LYS A 4 -21.46 -10.37 -6.32
CA LYS A 4 -22.08 -9.88 -7.56
C LYS A 4 -22.24 -8.35 -7.53
N ASN A 5 -22.75 -7.81 -6.42
CA ASN A 5 -22.92 -6.37 -6.25
C ASN A 5 -21.57 -5.64 -6.20
N LEU A 6 -20.54 -6.25 -5.61
CA LEU A 6 -19.19 -5.71 -5.60
C LEU A 6 -18.62 -5.61 -7.02
N ALA A 7 -18.72 -6.65 -7.84
CA ALA A 7 -18.27 -6.62 -9.23
C ALA A 7 -18.96 -5.50 -10.04
N VAL A 8 -20.28 -5.38 -9.90
CA VAL A 8 -21.05 -4.28 -10.51
C VAL A 8 -20.58 -2.91 -10.02
N LYS A 9 -20.27 -2.77 -8.72
CA LYS A 9 -19.81 -1.51 -8.15
C LYS A 9 -18.42 -1.10 -8.66
N ILE A 10 -17.50 -2.05 -8.85
CA ILE A 10 -16.15 -1.78 -9.36
C ILE A 10 -16.20 -1.32 -10.82
N LEU A 11 -17.08 -1.88 -11.64
CA LEU A 11 -17.23 -1.52 -13.04
C LEU A 11 -17.93 -0.18 -13.27
N LYS A 12 -18.62 0.34 -12.25
CA LYS A 12 -19.22 1.67 -12.32
C LYS A 12 -18.19 2.71 -11.91
N GLU A 13 -18.04 3.76 -12.71
CA GLU A 13 -17.33 4.97 -12.27
C GLU A 13 -18.07 5.60 -11.09
N VAL A 14 -17.58 5.36 -9.87
CA VAL A 14 -18.11 5.99 -8.67
C VAL A 14 -17.25 7.20 -8.36
N LYS A 15 -17.83 8.40 -8.45
CA LYS A 15 -17.18 9.61 -7.93
C LYS A 15 -16.86 9.41 -6.45
N LEU A 16 -15.62 9.70 -6.07
CA LEU A 16 -15.23 9.69 -4.67
C LEU A 16 -16.11 10.66 -3.88
N GLY A 17 -16.56 10.23 -2.71
CA GLY A 17 -17.23 11.14 -1.76
C GLY A 17 -16.28 12.28 -1.34
N LYS A 18 -16.84 13.38 -0.83
CA LYS A 18 -16.10 14.61 -0.45
C LYS A 18 -14.82 14.33 0.33
N GLN A 19 -14.90 13.49 1.37
CA GLN A 19 -13.73 13.14 2.19
C GLN A 19 -12.68 12.33 1.42
N GLY A 20 -13.11 11.38 0.59
CA GLY A 20 -12.20 10.56 -0.23
C GLY A 20 -11.41 11.42 -1.23
N SER A 21 -12.08 12.36 -1.88
CA SER A 21 -11.45 13.31 -2.80
C SER A 21 -10.40 14.19 -2.10
N ILE A 22 -10.72 14.72 -0.91
CA ILE A 22 -9.78 15.51 -0.10
C ILE A 22 -8.53 14.69 0.28
N ASN A 23 -8.72 13.44 0.72
CA ASN A 23 -7.63 12.56 1.10
C ASN A 23 -6.70 12.27 -0.09
N VAL A 24 -7.27 11.92 -1.25
CA VAL A 24 -6.50 11.63 -2.47
C VAL A 24 -5.74 12.87 -2.95
N SER A 25 -6.40 14.02 -3.00
CA SER A 25 -5.76 15.27 -3.41
C SER A 25 -4.62 15.68 -2.47
N TYR A 26 -4.77 15.43 -1.16
CA TYR A 26 -3.68 15.67 -0.21
C TYR A 26 -2.51 14.71 -0.45
N GLY A 27 -2.79 13.41 -0.63
CA GLY A 27 -1.77 12.40 -0.95
C GLY A 27 -0.96 12.79 -2.19
N GLN A 28 -1.63 13.05 -3.32
CA GLN A 28 -0.99 13.42 -4.58
C GLN A 28 -0.06 14.65 -4.47
N ARG A 29 -0.44 15.65 -3.67
CA ARG A 29 0.38 16.86 -3.46
C ARG A 29 1.59 16.62 -2.56
N THR A 30 1.55 15.60 -1.71
CA THR A 30 2.56 15.38 -0.66
C THR A 30 3.46 14.19 -0.93
N GLU A 31 3.06 13.26 -1.79
CA GLU A 31 3.81 12.05 -2.12
C GLU A 31 5.22 12.34 -2.66
N SER A 32 5.38 13.34 -3.54
CA SER A 32 6.70 13.72 -4.04
C SER A 32 7.61 14.26 -2.93
N ILE A 33 7.05 15.06 -2.02
CA ILE A 33 7.79 15.59 -0.86
C ILE A 33 8.16 14.44 0.09
N ALA A 34 7.23 13.50 0.31
CA ALA A 34 7.46 12.33 1.14
C ALA A 34 8.55 11.43 0.56
N LEU A 35 8.55 11.20 -0.76
CA LEU A 35 9.58 10.40 -1.43
C LEU A 35 10.97 11.03 -1.31
N GLU A 36 11.08 12.34 -1.53
CA GLU A 36 12.36 13.04 -1.38
C GLU A 36 12.83 13.09 0.09
N THR A 37 11.89 13.26 1.02
CA THR A 37 12.19 13.14 2.47
C THR A 37 12.75 11.76 2.79
N PHE A 38 12.09 10.69 2.32
CA PHE A 38 12.55 9.32 2.53
C PHE A 38 13.95 9.08 1.97
N LYS A 39 14.21 9.47 0.72
CA LYS A 39 15.55 9.32 0.12
C LYS A 39 16.64 10.03 0.94
N ASN A 40 16.34 11.23 1.43
CA ASN A 40 17.27 12.06 2.17
C ASN A 40 17.54 11.54 3.59
N ASP A 41 16.50 11.11 4.31
CA ASP A 41 16.60 10.64 5.70
C ASP A 41 17.29 9.27 5.76
N TYR A 42 16.95 8.37 4.85
CA TYR A 42 17.44 6.99 4.86
C TYR A 42 18.63 6.74 3.93
N LYS A 43 19.06 7.75 3.16
CA LYS A 43 20.15 7.67 2.17
C LYS A 43 19.98 6.49 1.20
N LYS A 44 18.73 6.30 0.74
CA LYS A 44 18.35 5.22 -0.16
C LYS A 44 18.14 5.75 -1.58
N GLU A 45 18.59 4.97 -2.56
CA GLU A 45 18.20 5.16 -3.94
C GLU A 45 16.86 4.48 -4.20
N VAL A 46 15.95 5.19 -4.90
CA VAL A 46 14.61 4.71 -5.18
C VAL A 46 14.28 4.91 -6.65
N LEU A 47 14.00 3.82 -7.35
CA LEU A 47 13.49 3.83 -8.72
C LEU A 47 11.98 4.04 -8.70
N LYS A 48 11.49 4.96 -9.53
CA LYS A 48 10.05 5.05 -9.81
C LYS A 48 9.62 3.85 -10.65
N CYS A 49 8.47 3.30 -10.30
CA CYS A 49 7.89 2.16 -10.97
C CYS A 49 6.45 2.48 -11.38
N GLY A 50 6.02 1.99 -12.54
CA GLY A 50 4.63 2.07 -12.96
C GLY A 50 3.83 0.87 -12.46
N LEU A 51 2.84 0.46 -13.26
CA LEU A 51 2.08 -0.75 -12.99
C LEU A 51 2.96 -2.00 -13.19
N VAL A 52 3.03 -2.85 -12.16
CA VAL A 52 3.66 -4.16 -12.20
C VAL A 52 2.56 -5.22 -12.30
N ILE A 53 2.61 -6.03 -13.36
CA ILE A 53 1.67 -7.10 -13.63
C ILE A 53 2.29 -8.42 -13.19
N ASP A 54 1.54 -9.24 -12.45
CA ASP A 54 1.97 -10.58 -12.08
C ASP A 54 2.15 -11.44 -13.34
N SER A 55 3.35 -12.01 -13.50
CA SER A 55 3.76 -12.74 -14.70
C SER A 55 3.00 -14.05 -14.92
N LEU A 56 2.45 -14.64 -13.86
CA LEU A 56 1.68 -15.89 -13.91
C LEU A 56 0.17 -15.63 -13.93
N ARG A 57 -0.26 -14.46 -13.43
CA ARG A 57 -1.66 -14.07 -13.27
C ARG A 57 -1.87 -12.65 -13.81
N PRO A 58 -1.98 -12.45 -15.13
CA PRO A 58 -2.06 -11.11 -15.74
C PRO A 58 -3.24 -10.24 -15.27
N TRP A 59 -4.24 -10.84 -14.62
CA TRP A 59 -5.37 -10.15 -13.99
C TRP A 59 -5.03 -9.53 -12.62
N LEU A 60 -3.85 -9.81 -12.08
CA LEU A 60 -3.34 -9.28 -10.83
C LEU A 60 -2.18 -8.31 -11.12
N CYS A 61 -2.26 -7.11 -10.56
CA CYS A 61 -1.25 -6.09 -10.71
C CYS A 61 -1.19 -5.19 -9.47
N ALA A 62 -0.09 -4.46 -9.34
CA ALA A 62 0.11 -3.48 -8.28
C ALA A 62 1.00 -2.33 -8.79
N SER A 63 0.87 -1.14 -8.23
CA SER A 63 1.69 0.02 -8.58
C SER A 63 2.43 0.49 -7.34
N PRO A 64 3.70 0.08 -7.14
CA PRO A 64 4.50 0.55 -6.01
C PRO A 64 4.87 2.02 -6.18
N ASP A 65 4.95 2.75 -5.06
CA ASP A 65 5.40 4.15 -5.05
C ASP A 65 6.91 4.24 -5.36
N GLY A 66 7.66 3.17 -5.10
CA GLY A 66 9.04 3.02 -5.56
C GLY A 66 9.63 1.63 -5.32
N ILE A 67 10.81 1.41 -5.91
CA ILE A 67 11.65 0.25 -5.69
C ILE A 67 12.98 0.71 -5.10
N ILE A 68 13.30 0.26 -3.90
CA ILE A 68 14.53 0.62 -3.18
C ILE A 68 15.67 -0.23 -3.72
N LEU A 69 16.78 0.42 -4.04
CA LEU A 69 18.03 -0.24 -4.40
C LEU A 69 18.97 -0.34 -3.19
N ASN A 70 19.73 -1.42 -3.12
CA ASN A 70 20.85 -1.52 -2.19
C ASN A 70 22.06 -0.69 -2.70
N PRO A 71 23.13 -0.54 -1.89
CA PRO A 71 24.31 0.24 -2.29
C PRO A 71 25.05 -0.26 -3.54
N TYR A 72 24.76 -1.48 -4.00
CA TYR A 72 25.32 -2.07 -5.22
C TYR A 72 24.43 -1.86 -6.45
N GLY A 73 23.30 -1.15 -6.31
CA GLY A 73 22.36 -0.88 -7.39
C GLY A 73 21.41 -2.04 -7.71
N THR A 74 21.31 -3.06 -6.85
CA THR A 74 20.35 -4.16 -7.06
C THR A 74 19.05 -3.90 -6.30
N ILE A 75 17.94 -4.37 -6.85
CA ILE A 75 16.62 -4.26 -6.22
C ILE A 75 16.63 -4.96 -4.85
N GLU A 76 16.18 -4.24 -3.82
CA GLU A 76 16.19 -4.70 -2.43
C GLU A 76 14.75 -4.85 -1.89
N LYS A 77 13.94 -3.79 -1.99
CA LYS A 77 12.62 -3.73 -1.36
C LYS A 77 11.61 -2.93 -2.16
N VAL A 78 10.33 -3.17 -1.88
CA VAL A 78 9.26 -2.25 -2.26
C VAL A 78 9.25 -1.04 -1.33
N LEU A 79 8.97 0.15 -1.86
CA LEU A 79 8.57 1.32 -1.08
C LEU A 79 7.07 1.61 -1.31
N GLU A 80 6.35 1.78 -0.21
CA GLU A 80 4.97 2.27 -0.20
C GLU A 80 4.90 3.51 0.69
N ILE A 81 4.32 4.60 0.20
CA ILE A 81 4.23 5.89 0.86
C ILE A 81 2.77 6.19 1.21
N LYS A 82 2.52 6.60 2.45
CA LYS A 82 1.21 7.10 2.87
C LYS A 82 1.31 8.48 3.49
N CYS A 83 0.49 9.40 3.00
CA CYS A 83 0.37 10.75 3.54
C CYS A 83 -1.01 10.99 4.16
N PRO A 84 -1.30 10.46 5.37
CA PRO A 84 -2.60 10.58 6.00
C PRO A 84 -2.92 12.02 6.43
N ILE A 85 -3.92 12.65 5.78
CA ILE A 85 -4.36 14.01 6.13
C ILE A 85 -4.82 14.16 7.58
N SER A 86 -5.30 13.08 8.21
CA SER A 86 -5.78 13.07 9.60
C SER A 86 -4.70 13.41 10.62
N VAL A 87 -3.43 13.28 10.26
CA VAL A 87 -2.26 13.62 11.09
C VAL A 87 -1.37 14.67 10.41
N LYS A 88 -1.97 15.49 9.53
CA LYS A 88 -1.25 16.60 8.88
C LYS A 88 -0.70 17.61 9.90
N ASN A 89 -1.43 17.87 10.98
CA ASN A 89 -1.10 18.88 11.97
C ASN A 89 -0.87 18.28 13.37
N THR A 90 -0.73 16.96 13.47
CA THR A 90 -0.49 16.26 14.73
C THR A 90 0.55 15.17 14.52
N PRO A 91 1.40 14.87 15.53
CA PRO A 91 2.35 13.77 15.43
C PRO A 91 1.66 12.44 15.12
N ILE A 92 2.32 11.54 14.38
CA ILE A 92 1.84 10.18 14.18
C ILE A 92 1.80 9.43 15.52
N ILE A 93 2.82 9.67 16.35
CA ILE A 93 2.97 9.15 17.71
C ILE A 93 3.08 10.34 18.66
N GLU A 94 2.27 10.35 19.72
CA GLU A 94 2.30 11.36 20.77
C GLU A 94 2.43 10.64 22.12
N GLY A 95 3.66 10.57 22.64
CA GLY A 95 3.99 9.68 23.76
C GLY A 95 3.70 8.22 23.41
N ASN A 96 2.87 7.53 24.18
CA ASN A 96 2.46 6.14 23.90
C ASN A 96 1.24 6.04 22.97
N LYS A 97 0.60 7.16 22.61
CA LYS A 97 -0.61 7.16 21.79
C LYS A 97 -0.25 7.19 20.31
N ILE A 98 -0.91 6.34 19.51
CA ILE A 98 -0.78 6.34 18.05
C ILE A 98 -2.03 6.97 17.43
N ASN A 99 -1.85 8.03 16.64
CA ASN A 99 -2.96 8.78 16.03
C ASN A 99 -3.51 8.14 14.74
N LEU A 100 -3.03 6.95 14.38
CA LEU A 100 -3.44 6.18 13.20
C LEU A 100 -3.98 4.80 13.59
N LYS A 101 -5.27 4.55 13.35
CA LYS A 101 -5.99 3.33 13.80
C LYS A 101 -5.46 2.02 13.22
N TYR A 102 -4.75 2.07 12.10
CA TYR A 102 -4.16 0.91 11.44
C TYR A 102 -2.77 0.53 12.00
N LEU A 103 -2.23 1.34 12.91
CA LEU A 103 -0.99 1.06 13.62
C LEU A 103 -1.27 0.60 15.06
N TYR A 104 -0.31 -0.10 15.65
CA TYR A 104 -0.32 -0.52 17.05
C TYR A 104 1.10 -0.76 17.54
N TRP A 105 1.28 -0.83 18.86
CA TRP A 105 2.53 -1.26 19.48
C TRP A 105 2.57 -2.78 19.59
N ASN A 106 3.65 -3.39 19.09
CA ASN A 106 3.98 -4.80 19.26
C ASN A 106 5.35 -4.89 19.92
N ASP A 107 5.40 -5.28 21.20
CA ASP A 107 6.64 -5.34 21.99
C ASP A 107 7.52 -4.08 21.84
N ASN A 108 6.93 -2.90 22.06
CA ASN A 108 7.55 -1.58 21.92
C ASN A 108 8.00 -1.20 20.50
N LYS A 109 7.67 -1.98 19.48
CA LYS A 109 7.88 -1.64 18.07
C LYS A 109 6.57 -1.21 17.42
N LEU A 110 6.61 -0.13 16.65
CA LEU A 110 5.48 0.31 15.86
C LEU A 110 5.22 -0.72 14.75
N ALA A 111 3.98 -1.22 14.67
CA ALA A 111 3.61 -2.26 13.72
C ALA A 111 2.31 -1.90 12.98
N LEU A 112 2.19 -2.40 11.74
CA LEU A 112 0.98 -2.31 10.95
C LEU A 112 0.05 -3.48 11.27
N LYS A 113 -1.22 -3.20 11.57
CA LYS A 113 -2.24 -4.24 11.79
C LYS A 113 -2.40 -5.08 10.52
N THR A 114 -2.32 -6.40 10.64
CA THR A 114 -2.52 -7.33 9.52
C THR A 114 -3.95 -7.29 8.96
N SER A 115 -4.92 -6.81 9.74
CA SER A 115 -6.30 -6.56 9.32
C SER A 115 -6.48 -5.25 8.52
N SER A 116 -5.45 -4.41 8.43
CA SER A 116 -5.50 -3.18 7.66
C SER A 116 -5.50 -3.45 6.16
N MET A 117 -6.21 -2.60 5.41
CA MET A 117 -6.12 -2.60 3.95
C MET A 117 -4.70 -2.29 3.45
N TYR A 118 -3.91 -1.51 4.19
CA TYR A 118 -2.53 -1.20 3.81
C TYR A 118 -1.61 -2.42 3.95
N TYR A 119 -1.90 -3.34 4.89
CA TYR A 119 -1.15 -4.58 4.98
C TYR A 119 -1.42 -5.43 3.74
N THR A 120 -2.69 -5.58 3.37
CA THR A 120 -3.10 -6.24 2.12
C THR A 120 -2.39 -5.62 0.90
N GLN A 121 -2.32 -4.28 0.82
CA GLN A 121 -1.65 -3.57 -0.27
C GLN A 121 -0.15 -3.91 -0.32
N CYS A 122 0.57 -3.80 0.80
CA CYS A 122 2.00 -4.11 0.88
C CYS A 122 2.28 -5.57 0.47
N GLN A 123 1.43 -6.51 0.89
CA GLN A 123 1.54 -7.92 0.51
C GLN A 123 1.38 -8.12 -1.00
N ILE A 124 0.36 -7.50 -1.62
CA ILE A 124 0.15 -7.59 -3.07
C ILE A 124 1.29 -6.93 -3.86
N LEU A 125 1.85 -5.82 -3.38
CA LEU A 125 3.02 -5.19 -4.00
C LEU A 125 4.23 -6.13 -4.01
N MET A 126 4.56 -6.73 -2.86
CA MET A 126 5.62 -7.75 -2.74
C MET A 126 5.34 -8.98 -3.61
N HIS A 127 4.08 -9.38 -3.74
CA HIS A 127 3.71 -10.48 -4.62
C HIS A 127 3.99 -10.17 -6.09
N CYS A 128 3.45 -9.05 -6.61
CA CYS A 128 3.59 -8.67 -8.02
C CYS A 128 5.04 -8.34 -8.39
N THR A 129 5.81 -7.75 -7.49
CA THR A 129 7.23 -7.40 -7.73
C THR A 129 8.19 -8.57 -7.51
N GLY A 130 7.72 -9.67 -6.90
CA GLY A 130 8.57 -10.80 -6.53
C GLY A 130 9.46 -10.54 -5.31
N LEU A 131 9.34 -9.39 -4.64
CA LEU A 131 10.16 -9.01 -3.49
C LEU A 131 9.60 -9.56 -2.17
N ASP A 132 10.44 -9.60 -1.13
CA ASP A 132 10.10 -10.20 0.16
C ASP A 132 9.91 -9.19 1.29
N THR A 133 10.28 -7.92 1.07
CA THR A 133 10.05 -6.85 2.05
C THR A 133 9.47 -5.60 1.40
N CYS A 134 8.65 -4.90 2.17
CA CYS A 134 8.07 -3.60 1.82
C CYS A 134 8.32 -2.62 2.95
N ASP A 135 9.00 -1.53 2.64
CA ASP A 135 9.16 -0.40 3.53
C ASP A 135 7.93 0.52 3.37
N LEU A 136 7.08 0.57 4.40
CA LEU A 136 5.93 1.46 4.48
C LEU A 136 6.35 2.77 5.17
N PHE A 137 6.50 3.83 4.38
CA PHE A 137 6.83 5.16 4.86
C PHE A 137 5.55 5.98 5.05
N ILE A 138 5.23 6.33 6.31
CA ILE A 138 4.07 7.14 6.63
C ILE A 138 4.56 8.55 6.90
N TYR A 139 4.27 9.44 5.95
CA TYR A 139 4.73 10.81 5.97
C TYR A 139 3.70 11.76 6.59
N ASN A 140 4.19 12.59 7.49
CA ASN A 140 3.65 13.92 7.78
C ASN A 140 4.82 14.92 7.87
N ASN A 141 4.53 16.20 8.01
CA ASN A 141 5.56 17.25 8.11
C ASN A 141 6.07 17.49 9.53
N ILE A 142 5.87 16.54 10.47
CA ILE A 142 6.26 16.68 11.88
C ILE A 142 7.30 15.62 12.21
N GLU A 143 6.90 14.35 12.17
CA GLU A 143 7.75 13.20 12.47
C GLU A 143 7.22 11.99 11.68
N PRO A 144 7.77 11.76 10.47
CA PRO A 144 7.46 10.59 9.67
C PRO A 144 7.88 9.30 10.37
N VAL A 145 7.20 8.19 10.04
CA VAL A 145 7.57 6.86 10.56
C VAL A 145 7.79 5.88 9.42
N LEU A 146 8.74 4.97 9.62
CA LEU A 146 9.04 3.88 8.71
C LEU A 146 8.74 2.53 9.37
N ILE A 147 8.01 1.67 8.66
CA ILE A 147 7.70 0.31 9.10
C ILE A 147 8.08 -0.66 7.99
N THR A 148 9.02 -1.57 8.26
CA THR A 148 9.33 -2.67 7.33
C THR A 148 8.34 -3.81 7.55
N ILE A 149 7.73 -4.27 6.46
CA ILE A 149 6.75 -5.35 6.44
C ILE A 149 7.35 -6.52 5.66
N GLU A 150 7.35 -7.68 6.31
CA GLU A 150 7.76 -8.94 5.70
C GLU A 150 6.62 -9.56 4.90
N LYS A 151 6.97 -10.21 3.79
CA LYS A 151 6.04 -10.99 2.99
C LYS A 151 5.50 -12.18 3.79
N ASN A 152 4.19 -12.35 3.75
CA ASN A 152 3.49 -13.44 4.40
C ASN A 152 2.89 -14.36 3.33
N HIS A 153 3.61 -15.43 3.01
CA HIS A 153 3.21 -16.40 1.99
C HIS A 153 1.82 -17.01 2.28
N TYR A 154 1.53 -17.34 3.54
CA TYR A 154 0.24 -17.94 3.90
C TYR A 154 -0.93 -16.97 3.72
N PHE A 155 -0.74 -15.71 4.10
CA PHE A 155 -1.71 -14.65 3.86
C PHE A 155 -1.95 -14.44 2.37
N LEU A 156 -0.87 -14.39 1.58
CA LEU A 156 -0.94 -14.22 0.13
C LEU A 156 -1.65 -15.37 -0.58
N LEU A 157 -1.32 -16.63 -0.25
CA LEU A 157 -2.00 -17.80 -0.80
C LEU A 157 -3.52 -17.70 -0.64
N LYS A 158 -3.98 -17.46 0.59
CA LYS A 158 -5.41 -17.28 0.90
C LYS A 158 -6.04 -16.06 0.23
N LEU A 159 -5.29 -14.97 0.08
CA LEU A 159 -5.76 -13.75 -0.57
C LEU A 159 -5.93 -13.96 -2.08
N ILE A 160 -4.93 -14.52 -2.74
CA ILE A 160 -4.92 -14.77 -4.18
C ILE A 160 -6.03 -15.75 -4.57
N ASP A 161 -6.28 -16.80 -3.76
CA ASP A 161 -7.40 -17.71 -4.01
C ASP A 161 -8.75 -16.99 -4.00
N ARG A 162 -8.96 -16.10 -3.00
CA ARG A 162 -10.19 -15.29 -2.92
C ARG A 162 -10.30 -14.29 -4.07
N MET A 163 -9.20 -13.65 -4.45
CA MET A 163 -9.15 -12.71 -5.57
C MET A 163 -9.41 -13.41 -6.91
N SER A 164 -8.81 -14.58 -7.12
CA SER A 164 -9.03 -15.43 -8.30
C SER A 164 -10.50 -15.83 -8.41
N PHE A 165 -11.07 -16.36 -7.32
CA PHE A 165 -12.49 -16.71 -7.28
C PHE A 165 -13.37 -15.52 -7.61
N PHE A 166 -13.11 -14.34 -7.02
CA PHE A 166 -13.84 -13.12 -7.33
C PHE A 166 -13.70 -12.69 -8.80
N TYR A 167 -12.47 -12.69 -9.31
CA TYR A 167 -12.15 -12.25 -10.66
C TYR A 167 -12.89 -13.09 -11.70
N PHE A 168 -12.71 -14.42 -11.68
CA PHE A 168 -13.25 -15.31 -12.71
C PHE A 168 -14.75 -15.57 -12.59
N ASN A 169 -15.33 -15.56 -11.38
CA ASN A 169 -16.75 -15.91 -11.20
C ASN A 169 -17.68 -14.69 -11.15
N PHE A 170 -17.16 -13.48 -10.94
CA PHE A 170 -17.99 -12.29 -10.75
C PHE A 170 -17.54 -11.10 -11.59
N TYR A 171 -16.26 -10.72 -11.52
CA TYR A 171 -15.77 -9.52 -12.19
C TYR A 171 -15.67 -9.71 -13.72
N LEU A 172 -14.91 -10.72 -14.17
CA LEU A 172 -14.69 -10.98 -15.60
C LEU A 172 -16.00 -11.27 -16.36
N PRO A 173 -16.92 -12.12 -15.87
CA PRO A 173 -18.21 -12.32 -16.54
C PRO A 173 -19.03 -11.04 -16.66
N LYS A 174 -18.92 -10.12 -15.70
CA LYS A 174 -19.63 -8.84 -15.73
C LYS A 174 -18.94 -7.80 -16.61
N LEU A 175 -17.61 -7.88 -16.76
CA LEU A 175 -16.83 -7.02 -17.64
C LEU A 175 -17.08 -7.38 -19.12
N CYS A 176 -17.27 -8.66 -19.42
CA CYS A 176 -17.52 -9.16 -20.79
C CYS A 176 -19.02 -9.16 -21.18
N SER A 177 -19.93 -8.75 -20.29
CA SER A 177 -21.39 -8.69 -20.52
C SER A 177 -21.84 -7.31 -20.98
#